data_AF-I0KFK9-F1
#
_entry.id   AF-I0KFK9-F1
#
_cell.length_a   1.000
_cell.length_b   1.000
_cell.length_c   1.000
_cell.angle_alpha   90.00
_cell.angle_beta   90.00
_cell.angle_gamma   90.00
#
_symmetry.space_group_name_H-M   'P 1'
#
loop_
_entity.id
_entity.type
_entity.pdbx_description
1 polymer ?
#
loop_
_entity_poly.entity_id
_entity_poly.type
_entity_poly.pdbx_seq_one_letter_code
_entity_poly.pdbx_strand_id
1 'polypeptide(L)'
;MRAFTLFITLLCLCSSLQSKAQTTEKRARIRYLFSLMKIDSLQLKQMEAATATARKSAAAIFGQGGQMPDSTLIKRQEEMMQKVMVKARENGLKLINEDMVEIYDQQFSDADIDAFCVFYQTPAGRKMIDRQSVITKEILDRSVTKYQPSIMKLITDYIQETRREFDERSKN
;
A
#
# COMPACT_ATOMS: atom_id res chain seq x y z
N MET A 1 -17.54 58.40 3.04
CA MET A 1 -18.07 57.04 3.29
C MET A 1 -17.82 56.06 2.13
N ARG A 2 -18.00 56.42 0.85
CA ARG A 2 -17.77 55.50 -0.30
C ARG A 2 -16.34 54.94 -0.41
N ALA A 3 -15.31 55.72 -0.06
CA ALA A 3 -13.91 55.26 -0.08
C ALA A 3 -13.60 54.25 1.03
N PHE A 4 -14.29 54.34 2.19
CA PHE A 4 -14.08 53.44 3.32
C PHE A 4 -14.72 52.06 3.07
N THR A 5 -15.89 52.04 2.42
CA THR A 5 -16.54 50.80 1.99
C THR A 5 -15.76 50.07 0.89
N LEU A 6 -15.07 50.79 0.00
CA LEU A 6 -14.20 50.17 -1.03
C LEU A 6 -12.93 49.55 -0.43
N PHE A 7 -12.41 50.11 0.66
CA PHE A 7 -11.20 49.59 1.31
C PHE A 7 -11.48 48.29 2.08
N ILE A 8 -12.64 48.18 2.73
CA ILE A 8 -13.03 46.98 3.48
C ILE A 8 -13.35 45.80 2.53
N THR A 9 -14.01 46.06 1.39
CA THR A 9 -14.26 45.00 0.40
C THR A 9 -12.99 44.50 -0.27
N LEU A 10 -12.01 45.38 -0.51
CA LEU A 10 -10.70 45.00 -1.02
C LEU A 10 -9.91 44.15 -0.01
N LEU A 11 -9.96 44.50 1.28
CA LEU A 11 -9.27 43.74 2.34
C LEU A 11 -9.86 42.34 2.53
N CYS A 12 -11.19 42.18 2.48
CA CYS A 12 -11.84 40.87 2.56
C CYS A 12 -11.53 39.97 1.35
N LEU A 13 -11.32 40.54 0.16
CA LEU A 13 -10.95 39.77 -1.02
C LEU A 13 -9.53 39.19 -0.90
N CYS A 14 -8.59 39.95 -0.32
CA CYS A 14 -7.21 39.51 -0.12
C CYS A 14 -7.08 38.31 0.85
N SER A 15 -7.88 38.26 1.92
CA SER A 15 -7.83 37.17 2.91
C SER A 15 -8.24 35.80 2.32
N SER A 16 -9.13 35.79 1.33
CA SER A 16 -9.62 34.55 0.71
C SER A 16 -8.61 33.91 -0.26
N LEU A 17 -7.75 34.72 -0.87
CA LEU A 17 -6.70 34.27 -1.80
C LEU A 17 -5.53 33.61 -1.08
N GLN A 18 -5.21 34.08 0.12
CA GLN A 18 -4.06 33.62 0.89
C GLN A 18 -4.26 32.19 1.43
N SER A 19 -5.50 31.85 1.82
CA SER A 19 -5.84 30.49 2.28
C SER A 19 -5.70 29.44 1.16
N LYS A 20 -6.15 29.74 -0.08
CA LYS A 20 -6.04 28.80 -1.21
C LYS A 20 -4.59 28.60 -1.68
N ALA A 21 -3.77 29.66 -1.64
CA ALA A 21 -2.35 29.57 -1.99
C ALA A 21 -1.59 28.68 -0.99
N GLN A 22 -1.84 28.85 0.31
CA GLN A 22 -1.21 28.06 1.38
C GLN A 22 -1.56 26.57 1.27
N THR A 23 -2.83 26.22 1.02
CA THR A 23 -3.24 24.83 0.79
C THR A 23 -2.55 24.21 -0.42
N THR A 24 -2.33 24.98 -1.49
CA THR A 24 -1.66 24.47 -2.70
C THR A 24 -0.18 24.16 -2.45
N GLU A 25 0.51 25.02 -1.71
CA GLU A 25 1.93 24.84 -1.34
C GLU A 25 2.12 23.64 -0.40
N LYS A 26 1.29 23.52 0.64
CA LYS A 26 1.34 22.39 1.56
C LYS A 26 1.11 21.06 0.85
N ARG A 27 0.12 20.99 -0.03
CA ARG A 27 -0.14 19.79 -0.85
C ARG A 27 1.03 19.43 -1.77
N ALA A 28 1.73 20.42 -2.32
CA ALA A 28 2.96 20.16 -3.08
C ALA A 28 4.07 19.56 -2.21
N ARG A 29 4.24 20.08 -0.98
CA ARG A 29 5.18 19.52 0.00
C ARG A 29 4.82 18.12 0.46
N ILE A 30 3.54 17.80 0.62
CA ILE A 30 3.07 16.44 0.94
C ILE A 30 3.44 15.46 -0.19
N ARG A 31 3.25 15.84 -1.46
CA ARG A 31 3.68 15.00 -2.59
C ARG A 31 5.20 14.80 -2.59
N TYR A 32 5.94 15.86 -2.27
CA TYR A 32 7.39 15.75 -2.12
C TYR A 32 7.78 14.79 -0.98
N LEU A 33 7.11 14.87 0.17
CA LEU A 33 7.27 13.91 1.27
C LEU A 33 7.01 12.46 0.81
N PHE A 34 5.93 12.22 0.06
CA PHE A 34 5.63 10.88 -0.47
C PHE A 34 6.73 10.35 -1.39
N SER A 35 7.34 11.23 -2.19
CA SER A 35 8.50 10.87 -3.02
C SER A 35 9.72 10.48 -2.17
N LEU A 36 9.98 11.19 -1.06
CA LEU A 36 11.07 10.87 -0.12
C LEU A 36 10.84 9.51 0.56
N MET A 37 9.58 9.22 0.91
CA MET A 37 9.15 7.96 1.49
C MET A 37 9.04 6.81 0.47
N LYS A 38 9.17 7.11 -0.83
CA LYS A 38 9.07 6.17 -1.95
C LYS A 38 7.71 5.46 -2.06
N ILE A 39 6.63 6.09 -1.58
CA ILE A 39 5.28 5.51 -1.55
C ILE A 39 4.81 5.10 -2.96
N ASP A 40 5.02 5.96 -3.96
CA ASP A 40 4.66 5.67 -5.35
C ASP A 40 5.31 4.38 -5.84
N SER A 41 6.62 4.27 -5.67
CA SER A 41 7.39 3.12 -6.14
C SER A 41 7.04 1.83 -5.38
N LEU A 42 6.74 1.94 -4.09
CA LEU A 42 6.41 0.80 -3.25
C LEU A 42 5.03 0.25 -3.63
N GLN A 43 4.04 1.12 -3.79
CA GLN A 43 2.69 0.72 -4.18
C GLN A 43 2.68 0.06 -5.57
N LEU A 44 3.41 0.64 -6.53
CA LEU A 44 3.54 0.08 -7.87
C LEU A 44 4.19 -1.32 -7.84
N LYS A 45 5.26 -1.49 -7.06
CA LYS A 45 5.91 -2.80 -6.89
C LYS A 45 4.99 -3.83 -6.24
N GLN A 46 4.19 -3.43 -5.25
CA GLN A 46 3.21 -4.32 -4.62
C GLN A 46 2.13 -4.75 -5.62
N MET A 47 1.62 -3.82 -6.43
CA MET A 47 0.66 -4.14 -7.49
C MET A 47 1.25 -5.09 -8.54
N GLU A 48 2.47 -4.86 -8.99
CA GLU A 48 3.16 -5.73 -9.94
C GLU A 48 3.34 -7.15 -9.37
N ALA A 49 3.74 -7.26 -8.09
CA ALA A 49 3.86 -8.54 -7.41
C ALA A 49 2.51 -9.26 -7.26
N ALA A 50 1.44 -8.53 -6.93
CA ALA A 50 0.08 -9.08 -6.86
C ALA A 50 -0.38 -9.58 -8.24
N THR A 51 -0.08 -8.84 -9.30
CA THR A 51 -0.40 -9.22 -10.69
C THR A 51 0.32 -10.50 -11.10
N ALA A 52 1.62 -10.58 -10.82
CA ALA A 52 2.43 -11.75 -11.11
C ALA A 52 1.88 -12.99 -10.37
N THR A 53 1.45 -12.80 -9.12
CA THR A 53 0.83 -13.86 -8.30
C THR A 53 -0.52 -14.28 -8.86
N ALA A 54 -1.37 -13.33 -9.27
CA ALA A 54 -2.66 -13.62 -9.90
C ALA A 54 -2.49 -14.40 -11.21
N ARG A 55 -1.53 -14.01 -12.06
CA ARG A 55 -1.22 -14.74 -13.31
C ARG A 55 -0.75 -16.18 -13.04
N LYS A 56 0.16 -16.37 -12.09
CA LYS A 56 0.63 -17.72 -11.69
C LYS A 56 -0.52 -18.58 -11.18
N SER A 57 -1.41 -18.01 -10.37
CA SER A 57 -2.56 -18.71 -9.81
C SER A 57 -3.57 -19.10 -10.90
N ALA A 58 -3.86 -18.18 -11.84
CA ALA A 58 -4.71 -18.48 -13.00
C ALA A 58 -4.13 -19.61 -13.86
N ALA A 59 -2.82 -19.56 -14.17
CA ALA A 59 -2.16 -20.61 -14.94
C ALA A 59 -2.23 -21.99 -14.24
N ALA A 60 -2.12 -22.04 -12.91
CA ALA A 60 -2.23 -23.28 -12.16
C ALA A 60 -3.65 -23.88 -12.21
N ILE A 61 -4.69 -23.04 -12.14
CA ILE A 61 -6.09 -23.46 -12.19
C ILE A 61 -6.47 -23.95 -13.60
N PHE A 62 -6.10 -23.20 -14.63
CA PHE A 62 -6.47 -23.53 -16.02
C PHE A 62 -5.54 -24.57 -16.65
N GLY A 63 -4.31 -24.75 -16.13
CA GLY A 63 -3.34 -25.73 -16.63
C GLY A 63 -3.58 -27.17 -16.17
N GLN A 64 -4.33 -27.41 -15.10
CA GLN A 64 -4.60 -28.77 -14.57
C GLN A 64 -5.93 -29.38 -15.06
N GLY A 65 -6.80 -28.62 -15.73
CA GLY A 65 -8.19 -29.00 -16.03
C GLY A 65 -8.48 -29.63 -17.41
N GLY A 66 -7.48 -30.03 -18.19
CA GLY A 66 -7.66 -30.90 -19.37
C GLY A 66 -8.35 -30.32 -20.62
N GLN A 67 -8.95 -29.13 -20.57
CA GLN A 67 -9.38 -28.39 -21.76
C GLN A 67 -8.81 -26.98 -21.71
N MET A 68 -7.78 -26.73 -22.53
CA MET A 68 -7.37 -25.38 -22.85
C MET A 68 -8.59 -24.63 -23.41
N PRO A 69 -9.01 -23.50 -22.80
CA PRO A 69 -10.03 -22.65 -23.40
C PRO A 69 -9.60 -22.31 -24.83
N ASP A 70 -10.57 -22.10 -25.73
CA ASP A 70 -10.30 -21.59 -27.08
C ASP A 70 -9.27 -20.45 -27.00
N SER A 71 -8.24 -20.51 -27.85
CA SER A 71 -7.17 -19.49 -27.93
C SER A 71 -7.70 -18.06 -27.99
N THR A 72 -8.91 -17.86 -28.51
CA THR A 72 -9.60 -16.57 -28.53
C THR A 72 -10.11 -16.13 -27.15
N LEU A 73 -10.60 -17.06 -26.33
CA LEU A 73 -11.04 -16.82 -24.95
C LEU A 73 -9.85 -16.51 -24.03
N ILE A 74 -8.72 -17.22 -24.21
CA ILE A 74 -7.48 -16.94 -23.46
C ILE A 74 -7.01 -15.50 -23.75
N LYS A 75 -6.93 -15.11 -25.03
CA LYS A 75 -6.52 -13.75 -25.41
C LYS A 75 -7.46 -12.68 -24.85
N ARG A 76 -8.78 -12.89 -24.92
CA ARG A 76 -9.76 -11.96 -24.32
C ARG A 76 -9.61 -11.84 -22.80
N GLN A 77 -9.29 -12.93 -22.12
CA GLN A 77 -9.04 -12.93 -20.68
C GLN A 77 -7.75 -12.17 -20.34
N GLU A 78 -6.67 -12.39 -21.10
CA GLU A 78 -5.42 -11.64 -20.94
C GLU A 78 -5.62 -10.13 -21.18
N GLU A 79 -6.33 -9.76 -22.24
CA GLU A 79 -6.69 -8.36 -22.53
C GLU A 79 -7.52 -7.73 -21.41
N MET A 80 -8.52 -8.45 -20.89
CA MET A 80 -9.33 -7.99 -19.77
C MET A 80 -8.46 -7.79 -18.53
N MET A 81 -7.62 -8.76 -18.18
CA MET A 81 -6.69 -8.66 -17.06
C MET A 81 -5.74 -7.46 -17.22
N GLN A 82 -5.23 -7.23 -18.44
CA GLN A 82 -4.37 -6.08 -18.71
C GLN A 82 -5.12 -4.75 -18.54
N LYS A 83 -6.36 -4.65 -19.01
CA LYS A 83 -7.22 -3.47 -18.81
C LYS A 83 -7.48 -3.21 -17.32
N VAL A 84 -7.82 -4.26 -16.57
CA VAL A 84 -8.03 -4.18 -15.11
C VAL A 84 -6.75 -3.68 -14.43
N MET A 85 -5.59 -4.20 -14.82
CA MET A 85 -4.31 -3.79 -14.24
C MET A 85 -3.93 -2.34 -14.53
N VAL A 86 -4.14 -1.88 -15.77
CA VAL A 86 -3.94 -0.47 -16.13
C VAL A 86 -4.87 0.40 -15.29
N LYS A 87 -6.16 0.03 -15.19
CA LYS A 87 -7.12 0.80 -14.41
C LYS A 87 -6.80 0.84 -12.93
N ALA A 88 -6.38 -0.29 -12.37
CA ALA A 88 -5.96 -0.37 -10.99
C ALA A 88 -4.72 0.52 -10.74
N ARG A 89 -3.78 0.58 -11.69
CA ARG A 89 -2.60 1.46 -11.60
C ARG A 89 -2.99 2.94 -11.61
N GLU A 90 -3.89 3.34 -12.53
CA GLU A 90 -4.43 4.70 -12.55
C GLU A 90 -5.10 5.07 -11.24
N ASN A 91 -5.97 4.21 -10.72
CA ASN A 91 -6.67 4.43 -9.45
C ASN A 91 -5.68 4.50 -8.27
N GLY A 92 -4.66 3.64 -8.25
CA GLY A 92 -3.61 3.68 -7.23
C GLY A 92 -2.81 4.98 -7.26
N LEU A 93 -2.50 5.50 -8.45
CA LEU A 93 -1.83 6.80 -8.59
C LEU A 93 -2.72 7.96 -8.13
N LYS A 94 -4.03 7.92 -8.42
CA LYS A 94 -4.98 8.92 -7.90
C LYS A 94 -5.08 8.87 -6.39
N LEU A 95 -5.22 7.68 -5.82
CA LEU A 95 -5.25 7.48 -4.37
C LEU A 95 -4.04 8.14 -3.70
N ILE A 96 -2.84 7.97 -4.26
CA ILE A 96 -1.62 8.55 -3.67
C ILE A 96 -1.54 10.08 -3.91
N ASN A 97 -1.83 10.55 -5.11
CA ASN A 97 -1.59 11.95 -5.49
C ASN A 97 -2.73 12.93 -5.13
N GLU A 98 -3.91 12.39 -4.84
CA GLU A 98 -5.13 13.14 -4.54
C GLU A 98 -5.60 12.79 -3.13
N ASP A 99 -6.15 11.60 -2.91
CA ASP A 99 -6.83 11.24 -1.66
C ASP A 99 -5.87 11.22 -0.45
N MET A 100 -4.70 10.59 -0.58
CA MET A 100 -3.69 10.57 0.48
C MET A 100 -3.12 11.96 0.76
N VAL A 101 -2.98 12.79 -0.28
CA VAL A 101 -2.52 14.17 -0.12
C VAL A 101 -3.54 14.97 0.68
N GLU A 102 -4.83 14.81 0.37
CA GLU A 102 -5.92 15.45 1.13
C GLU A 102 -5.96 14.97 2.58
N ILE A 103 -5.80 13.66 2.83
CA ILE A 103 -5.76 13.12 4.19
C ILE A 103 -4.60 13.74 4.98
N TYR A 104 -3.39 13.78 4.42
CA TYR A 104 -2.24 14.38 5.12
C TYR A 104 -2.41 15.88 5.33
N ASP A 105 -3.01 16.57 4.37
CA ASP A 105 -3.33 18.00 4.47
C ASP A 105 -4.32 18.29 5.60
N GLN A 106 -5.29 17.39 5.84
CA GLN A 106 -6.25 17.52 6.94
C GLN A 106 -5.66 17.11 8.31
N GLN A 107 -4.75 16.14 8.35
CA GLN A 107 -4.27 15.54 9.60
C GLN A 107 -3.01 16.19 10.17
N PHE A 108 -2.22 16.89 9.35
CA PHE A 108 -0.94 17.45 9.77
C PHE A 108 -0.87 18.95 9.51
N SER A 109 -0.12 19.70 10.32
CA SER A 109 0.16 21.12 10.06
C SER A 109 1.25 21.30 9.00
N ASP A 110 1.42 22.52 8.46
CA ASP A 110 2.55 22.84 7.59
C ASP A 110 3.91 22.51 8.25
N ALA A 111 4.05 22.81 9.55
CA ALA A 111 5.27 22.58 10.31
C ALA A 111 5.59 21.08 10.45
N ASP A 112 4.57 20.24 10.62
CA ASP A 112 4.75 18.79 10.69
C ASP A 112 5.24 18.24 9.35
N ILE A 113 4.62 18.66 8.23
CA ILE A 113 5.03 18.25 6.89
C ILE A 113 6.46 18.68 6.59
N ASP A 114 6.84 19.91 6.97
CA ASP A 114 8.22 20.40 6.84
C ASP A 114 9.20 19.57 7.66
N ALA A 115 8.86 19.27 8.93
CA ALA A 115 9.68 18.44 9.80
C ALA A 115 9.88 17.03 9.24
N PHE A 116 8.83 16.42 8.68
CA PHE A 116 8.92 15.13 8.00
C PHE A 116 9.84 15.19 6.78
N CYS A 117 9.71 16.22 5.94
CA CYS A 117 10.57 16.40 4.78
C CYS A 117 12.04 16.50 5.19
N VAL A 118 12.35 17.33 6.20
CA VAL A 118 13.71 17.46 6.74
C VAL A 118 14.23 16.12 7.26
N PHE A 119 13.43 15.40 8.05
CA PHE A 119 13.82 14.11 8.59
C PHE A 119 14.14 13.08 7.49
N TYR A 120 13.26 12.91 6.49
CA TYR A 120 13.46 11.95 5.42
C TYR A 120 14.57 12.35 4.43
N GLN A 121 14.97 13.63 4.41
CA GLN A 121 16.17 14.10 3.72
C GLN A 121 17.47 13.82 4.50
N THR A 122 17.42 13.44 5.78
CA THR A 122 18.65 13.08 6.51
C THR A 122 19.23 11.74 6.02
N PRO A 123 20.54 11.49 6.19
CA PRO A 123 21.12 10.18 5.92
C PRO A 123 20.43 9.04 6.70
N ALA A 124 20.03 9.30 7.95
CA ALA A 124 19.34 8.34 8.79
C ALA A 124 17.91 8.05 8.27
N GLY A 125 17.14 9.10 7.93
CA GLY A 125 15.78 8.97 7.40
C GLY A 125 15.73 8.21 6.07
N ARG A 126 16.65 8.51 5.13
CA ARG A 126 16.79 7.73 3.89
C ARG A 126 17.14 6.27 4.16
N LYS A 127 18.12 6.03 5.05
CA LYS A 127 18.53 4.67 5.43
C LYS A 127 17.39 3.91 6.08
N MET A 128 16.54 4.56 6.87
CA MET A 128 15.37 3.94 7.47
C MET A 128 14.41 3.40 6.39
N ILE A 129 14.04 4.23 5.41
CA ILE A 129 13.18 3.81 4.28
C ILE A 129 13.82 2.64 3.50
N ASP A 130 15.11 2.72 3.20
CA ASP A 130 15.81 1.68 2.44
C ASP A 130 15.94 0.36 3.20
N ARG A 131 16.10 0.42 4.53
CA ARG A 131 16.30 -0.77 5.38
C ARG A 131 15.00 -1.36 5.88
N GLN A 132 13.89 -0.63 5.86
CA GLN A 132 12.61 -1.11 6.38
C GLN A 132 12.19 -2.44 5.75
N SER A 133 12.25 -2.57 4.42
CA SER A 133 11.88 -3.81 3.72
C SER A 133 12.80 -4.99 4.07
N VAL A 134 14.10 -4.73 4.25
CA VAL A 134 15.09 -5.74 4.65
C VAL A 134 14.85 -6.21 6.08
N ILE A 135 14.59 -5.27 6.99
CA ILE A 135 14.27 -5.58 8.40
C ILE A 135 12.98 -6.40 8.48
N THR A 136 11.93 -5.98 7.79
CA THR A 136 10.67 -6.74 7.74
C THR A 136 10.88 -8.16 7.21
N LYS A 137 11.67 -8.32 6.14
CA LYS A 137 12.02 -9.64 5.60
C LYS A 137 12.76 -10.50 6.63
N GLU A 138 13.78 -9.94 7.26
CA GLU A 138 14.57 -10.65 8.28
C GLU A 138 13.70 -11.09 9.47
N ILE A 139 12.75 -10.26 9.91
CA ILE A 139 11.80 -10.60 10.97
C ILE A 139 10.93 -11.79 10.54
N LEU A 140 10.42 -11.78 9.31
CA LEU A 140 9.60 -12.86 8.78
C LEU A 140 10.42 -14.17 8.67
N ASP A 141 11.61 -14.10 8.09
CA ASP A 141 12.51 -15.25 7.92
C ASP A 141 12.89 -15.86 9.29
N ARG A 142 13.18 -15.03 10.29
CA ARG A 142 13.43 -15.49 11.66
C ARG A 142 12.19 -16.10 12.31
N SER A 143 11.01 -15.55 12.03
CA SER A 143 9.77 -16.09 12.59
C SER A 143 9.46 -17.49 12.06
N VAL A 144 9.62 -17.66 10.75
CA VAL A 144 9.48 -18.95 10.05
C VAL A 144 10.52 -19.96 10.56
N THR A 145 11.79 -19.56 10.65
CA THR A 145 12.86 -20.50 11.02
C THR A 145 12.88 -20.86 12.50
N LYS A 146 12.62 -19.90 13.39
CA LYS A 146 12.77 -20.10 14.84
C LYS A 146 11.48 -20.54 15.53
N TYR A 147 10.34 -19.98 15.14
CA TYR A 147 9.09 -20.18 15.90
C TYR A 147 8.14 -21.16 15.21
N GLN A 148 8.08 -21.19 13.88
CA GLN A 148 7.17 -22.09 13.16
C GLN A 148 7.37 -23.58 13.48
N PRO A 149 8.60 -24.12 13.66
CA PRO A 149 8.76 -25.52 14.02
C PRO A 149 8.12 -25.88 15.36
N SER A 150 8.16 -24.98 16.35
CA SER A 150 7.54 -25.20 17.65
C SER A 150 6.01 -25.27 17.55
N ILE A 151 5.42 -24.41 16.71
CA ILE A 151 3.98 -24.42 16.42
C ILE A 151 3.60 -25.71 15.69
N MET A 152 4.37 -26.12 14.68
CA MET A 152 4.11 -27.36 13.94
C MET A 152 4.24 -28.61 14.81
N LYS A 153 5.19 -28.60 15.75
CA LYS A 153 5.31 -29.67 16.75
C LYS A 153 4.07 -29.75 17.63
N LEU A 154 3.61 -28.62 18.18
CA LEU A 154 2.40 -28.59 19.00
C LEU A 154 1.17 -29.11 18.24
N ILE A 155 1.00 -28.70 16.98
CA ILE A 155 -0.09 -29.19 16.12
C ILE A 155 0.03 -30.71 15.92
N THR A 156 1.24 -31.21 15.65
CA THR A 156 1.50 -32.63 15.44
C THR A 156 1.21 -33.45 16.70
N ASP A 157 1.68 -32.97 17.85
CA ASP A 157 1.47 -33.63 19.16
C ASP A 157 -0.03 -33.72 19.48
N TYR A 158 -0.78 -32.63 19.28
CA TYR A 158 -2.24 -32.60 19.47
C TYR A 158 -2.99 -33.59 18.56
N ILE A 159 -2.63 -33.64 17.27
CA ILE A 159 -3.24 -34.58 16.31
C ILE A 159 -2.98 -36.03 16.72
N GLN A 160 -1.75 -36.34 17.17
CA GLN A 160 -1.39 -37.67 17.61
C GLN A 160 -2.15 -38.08 18.88
N GLU A 161 -2.27 -37.18 19.85
CA GLU A 161 -3.03 -37.41 21.09
C GLU A 161 -4.51 -37.67 20.79
N THR A 162 -5.15 -36.81 19.99
CA THR A 162 -6.56 -36.98 19.61
C THR A 162 -6.80 -38.30 18.87
N ARG A 163 -5.86 -38.73 18.01
CA ARG A 163 -5.95 -40.01 17.31
C ARG A 163 -5.87 -41.19 18.27
N ARG A 164 -4.96 -41.16 19.25
CA ARG A 164 -4.83 -42.20 20.27
C ARG A 164 -6.11 -42.32 21.10
N GLU A 165 -6.66 -41.21 21.56
CA GLU A 165 -7.92 -41.21 22.31
C GLU A 165 -9.09 -41.84 21.52
N PHE A 166 -9.17 -41.56 20.21
CA PHE A 166 -10.18 -42.15 19.34
C PHE A 166 -10.00 -43.68 19.17
N ASP A 167 -8.76 -44.12 18.96
CA ASP A 167 -8.42 -45.55 18.83
C ASP A 167 -8.68 -46.33 20.14
N GLU A 168 -8.49 -45.70 21.30
CA GLU A 168 -8.82 -46.28 22.61
C GLU A 168 -10.33 -46.36 22.85
N ARG A 169 -11.09 -45.32 22.49
CA ARG A 169 -12.56 -45.33 22.60
C ARG A 169 -13.25 -46.30 21.66
N SER A 170 -12.66 -46.59 20.49
CA SER A 170 -13.25 -47.54 19.52
C SER A 170 -13.01 -49.01 19.88
N LYS A 171 -12.14 -49.31 20.86
CA LYS A 171 -11.86 -50.66 21.35
C LYS A 171 -12.68 -51.05 22.60
N ASN A 172 -13.33 -50.08 23.24
CA ASN A 172 -14.24 -50.28 24.38
C ASN A 172 -15.69 -50.22 23.90
#